data_AF-A0A2V7FYW1-F1
#
_entry.id   AF-A0A2V7FYW1-F1
#
_cell.length_a   1.000
_cell.length_b   1.000
_cell.length_c   1.000
_cell.angle_alpha   90.00
_cell.angle_beta   90.00
_cell.angle_gamma   90.00
#
_symmetry.space_group_name_H-M   'P 1'
#
loop_
_entity.id
_entity.type
_entity.pdbx_description
1 polymer ?
#
loop_
_entity_poly.entity_id
_entity_poly.type
_entity_poly.pdbx_seq_one_letter_code
_entity_poly.pdbx_strand_id
1 'polypeptide(L)'
;RAAERYEKALTRAQANGGAALAKPDAQAVNGILLRSERALTSAAGLPRRPWYRHEVYAPGFYTGYGVKTLPGVREAIEQKSWAEGDAQIGAAGKALQAMADVIDRAAEQLEKVGGP
;
A
#
# COMPACT_ATOMS: atom_id res chain seq x y z
N ARG A 1 -1.92 -9.89 8.87
CA ARG A 1 -2.13 -11.02 7.92
C ARG A 1 -1.15 -10.98 6.75
N ALA A 2 -1.26 -10.09 5.75
CA ALA A 2 -0.32 -10.06 4.62
C ALA A 2 1.14 -9.81 5.05
N ALA A 3 1.37 -8.81 5.91
CA ALA A 3 2.69 -8.53 6.46
C ALA A 3 3.26 -9.72 7.26
N GLU A 4 2.46 -10.36 8.12
CA GLU A 4 2.88 -11.55 8.86
C GLU A 4 3.25 -12.73 7.95
N ARG A 5 2.52 -12.93 6.83
CA ARG A 5 2.86 -13.96 5.84
C ARG A 5 4.19 -13.65 5.16
N TYR A 6 4.36 -12.40 4.74
CA TYR A 6 5.62 -11.92 4.15
C TYR A 6 6.80 -12.11 5.12
N GLU A 7 6.66 -11.73 6.39
CA GLU A 7 7.66 -11.91 7.45
C GLU A 7 8.08 -13.38 7.60
N LYS A 8 7.11 -14.29 7.64
CA LYS A 8 7.35 -15.74 7.73
C LYS A 8 8.08 -16.26 6.49
N ALA A 9 7.66 -15.85 5.30
CA ALA A 9 8.29 -16.24 4.04
C ALA A 9 9.73 -15.71 3.94
N LEU A 10 9.96 -14.45 4.34
CA LEU A 10 11.28 -13.83 4.37
C LEU A 10 12.21 -14.54 5.35
N THR A 11 11.75 -14.83 6.57
CA THR A 11 12.53 -15.57 7.58
C THR A 11 13.00 -16.92 7.03
N ARG A 12 12.13 -17.66 6.32
CA ARG A 12 12.50 -18.93 5.68
C ARG A 12 13.53 -18.73 4.56
N ALA A 13 13.34 -17.73 3.70
CA ALA A 13 14.28 -17.43 2.62
C ALA A 13 15.66 -16.95 3.14
N GLN A 14 15.70 -16.34 4.33
CA GLN A 14 16.93 -15.92 5.02
C GLN A 14 17.66 -17.06 5.72
N ALA A 15 17.03 -18.23 5.89
CA ALA A 15 17.68 -19.40 6.48
C ALA A 15 18.92 -19.82 5.67
N ASN A 16 19.79 -20.63 6.28
CA ASN A 16 21.03 -21.14 5.67
C ASN A 16 21.90 -20.01 5.06
N GLY A 17 22.02 -18.89 5.78
CA GLY A 17 22.82 -17.74 5.35
C GLY A 17 22.25 -16.98 4.15
N GLY A 18 20.95 -17.13 3.83
CA GLY A 18 20.29 -16.40 2.75
C GLY A 18 20.55 -16.97 1.35
N ALA A 19 20.99 -18.23 1.24
CA ALA A 19 21.25 -18.87 -0.05
C ALA A 19 20.04 -18.83 -1.02
N ALA A 20 18.81 -18.86 -0.49
CA ALA A 20 17.60 -18.72 -1.30
C ALA A 20 17.47 -17.31 -1.90
N LEU A 21 17.83 -16.25 -1.16
CA LEU A 21 17.78 -14.87 -1.64
C LEU A 21 18.84 -14.56 -2.71
N ALA A 22 19.88 -15.38 -2.83
CA ALA A 22 20.88 -15.26 -3.89
C ALA A 22 20.39 -15.79 -5.25
N LYS A 23 19.26 -16.52 -5.29
CA LYS A 23 18.68 -17.02 -6.53
C LYS A 23 18.16 -15.86 -7.39
N PRO A 24 18.29 -15.91 -8.73
CA PRO A 24 17.76 -14.88 -9.63
C PRO A 24 16.27 -14.57 -9.38
N ASP A 25 15.47 -15.58 -9.05
CA ASP A 25 14.02 -15.45 -8.81
C ASP A 25 13.67 -14.55 -7.61
N ALA A 26 14.61 -14.34 -6.68
CA ALA A 26 14.44 -13.42 -5.55
C ALA A 26 14.36 -11.96 -6.01
N GLN A 27 14.96 -11.60 -7.14
CA GLN A 27 14.91 -10.24 -7.69
C GLN A 27 13.48 -9.81 -8.06
N ALA A 28 12.63 -10.78 -8.44
CA ALA A 28 11.23 -10.51 -8.76
C ALA A 28 10.43 -9.97 -7.56
N VAL A 29 10.84 -10.30 -6.33
CA VAL A 29 10.21 -9.81 -5.09
C VAL A 29 10.30 -8.28 -5.02
N ASN A 30 11.47 -7.71 -5.33
CA ASN A 30 11.67 -6.25 -5.32
C ASN A 30 10.75 -5.54 -6.33
N GLY A 31 10.58 -6.12 -7.52
CA GLY A 31 9.68 -5.60 -8.54
C GLY A 31 8.21 -5.64 -8.13
N ILE A 32 7.82 -6.62 -7.32
CA ILE A 32 6.48 -6.69 -6.71
C ILE A 32 6.33 -5.62 -5.63
N LEU A 33 7.27 -5.55 -4.69
CA LEU A 33 7.24 -4.61 -3.57
C LEU A 33 7.23 -3.14 -4.03
N LEU A 34 7.93 -2.80 -5.11
CA LEU A 34 7.89 -1.46 -5.69
C LEU A 34 6.47 -0.98 -6.03
N ARG A 35 5.54 -1.91 -6.27
CA ARG A 35 4.14 -1.59 -6.60
C ARG A 35 3.28 -1.32 -5.37
N SER A 36 3.76 -1.57 -4.15
CA SER A 36 2.97 -1.40 -2.92
C SER A 36 2.56 0.06 -2.73
N GLU A 37 3.50 0.99 -2.87
CA GLU A 37 3.24 2.43 -2.77
C GLU A 37 2.32 2.92 -3.90
N ARG A 38 2.51 2.39 -5.12
CA ARG A 38 1.65 2.74 -6.26
C ARG A 38 0.21 2.28 -6.07
N ALA A 39 -0.01 1.17 -5.35
CA ALA A 39 -1.34 0.67 -5.01
C ALA A 39 -2.11 1.60 -4.06
N LEU A 40 -1.41 2.49 -3.35
CA LEU A 40 -2.03 3.52 -2.51
C LEU A 40 -2.50 4.76 -3.29
N THR A 41 -2.40 4.72 -4.63
CA THR A 41 -2.83 5.83 -5.50
C THR A 41 -4.13 5.51 -6.24
N SER A 42 -4.95 6.53 -6.45
CA SER A 42 -6.19 6.48 -7.21
C SER A 42 -6.09 7.29 -8.50
N ALA A 43 -6.64 6.75 -9.59
CA ALA A 43 -6.72 7.47 -10.86
C ALA A 43 -7.66 8.70 -10.79
N ALA A 44 -8.70 8.64 -9.94
CA ALA A 44 -9.63 9.74 -9.74
C ALA A 44 -9.00 10.90 -8.95
N GLY A 45 -8.02 10.58 -8.10
CA GLY A 45 -7.43 11.52 -7.15
C GLY A 45 -8.40 12.02 -6.08
N LEU A 46 -7.94 12.97 -5.28
CA LEU A 46 -8.72 13.53 -4.19
C LEU A 46 -9.78 14.52 -4.68
N PRO A 47 -10.93 14.63 -3.98
CA PRO A 47 -11.95 15.62 -4.29
C PRO A 47 -11.38 17.03 -4.40
N ARG A 48 -11.81 17.77 -5.43
CA ARG A 48 -11.35 19.13 -5.78
C ARG A 48 -9.88 19.26 -6.19
N ARG A 49 -9.08 18.21 -6.10
CA ARG A 49 -7.64 18.22 -6.45
C ARG A 49 -7.17 16.88 -7.04
N PRO A 50 -7.63 16.54 -8.26
CA PRO A 50 -7.40 15.23 -8.88
C PRO A 50 -5.92 14.91 -9.19
N TRP A 51 -5.02 15.90 -9.11
CA TRP A 51 -3.57 15.69 -9.23
C TRP A 51 -2.93 15.11 -7.95
N TYR A 52 -3.55 15.26 -6.78
CA TYR A 52 -3.16 14.52 -5.58
C TYR A 52 -3.86 13.18 -5.59
N ARG A 53 -3.09 12.12 -5.86
CA ARG A 53 -3.62 10.78 -6.08
C ARG A 53 -3.45 9.83 -4.90
N HIS A 54 -2.63 10.19 -3.93
CA HIS A 54 -2.29 9.31 -2.83
C HIS A 54 -3.38 9.32 -1.76
N GLU A 55 -3.96 8.15 -1.45
CA GLU A 55 -5.12 8.02 -0.57
C GLU A 55 -4.76 8.05 0.92
N VAL A 56 -3.50 7.77 1.26
CA VAL A 56 -3.01 7.78 2.66
C VAL A 56 -2.42 9.11 3.11
N TYR A 57 -1.72 9.85 2.25
CA TYR A 57 -1.11 11.12 2.61
C TYR A 57 -1.22 12.13 1.47
N ALA A 58 -1.57 13.37 1.79
CA ALA A 58 -1.45 14.50 0.87
C ALA A 58 -1.32 15.80 1.66
N PRO A 59 -0.82 16.89 1.06
CA PRO A 59 -0.94 18.22 1.64
C PRO A 59 -2.41 18.52 1.96
N GLY A 60 -2.65 19.05 3.15
CA GLY A 60 -4.00 19.38 3.60
C GLY A 60 -4.58 20.55 2.82
N PHE A 61 -5.85 20.44 2.45
CA PHE A 61 -6.50 21.41 1.57
C PHE A 61 -6.61 22.81 2.18
N TYR A 62 -6.90 22.88 3.48
CA TYR A 62 -7.13 24.13 4.22
C TYR A 62 -6.10 24.40 5.32
N THR A 63 -5.08 23.55 5.45
CA THR A 63 -4.08 23.63 6.54
C THR A 63 -2.69 24.06 6.07
N GLY A 64 -2.57 24.62 4.86
CA GLY A 64 -1.27 25.00 4.29
C GLY A 64 -0.34 23.79 4.12
N TYR A 65 0.90 23.88 4.64
CA TYR A 65 1.93 22.83 4.54
C TYR A 65 1.71 21.59 5.43
N GLY A 66 0.67 21.57 6.28
CA GLY A 66 0.41 20.41 7.13
C GLY A 66 -0.07 19.21 6.31
N VAL A 67 0.68 18.09 6.36
CA VAL A 67 0.25 16.82 5.74
C VAL A 67 -1.01 16.31 6.44
N LYS A 68 -1.96 15.78 5.67
CA LYS A 68 -3.11 15.06 6.20
C LYS A 68 -3.00 13.59 5.87
N THR A 69 -3.15 12.76 6.90
CA THR A 69 -3.40 11.33 6.77
C THR A 69 -4.83 11.09 6.33
N LEU A 70 -5.08 10.10 5.47
CA LEU A 70 -6.40 9.80 4.90
C LEU A 70 -7.16 11.08 4.46
N PRO A 71 -6.53 11.93 3.62
CA PRO A 71 -6.96 13.31 3.40
C PRO A 71 -8.42 13.42 2.92
N GLY A 72 -8.87 12.55 2.01
CA GLY A 72 -10.24 12.55 1.52
C GLY A 72 -11.27 12.31 2.63
N VAL A 73 -10.99 11.36 3.53
CA VAL A 73 -11.87 11.03 4.67
C VAL A 73 -11.89 12.17 5.68
N ARG A 74 -10.71 12.62 6.12
CA ARG A 74 -10.61 13.64 7.19
C ARG A 74 -11.22 14.96 6.76
N GLU A 75 -10.97 15.39 5.54
CA GLU A 75 -11.48 16.67 5.04
C GLU A 75 -12.98 16.64 4.79
N ALA A 76 -13.54 15.52 4.35
CA ALA A 76 -14.98 15.37 4.21
C ALA A 76 -15.69 15.47 5.57
N ILE A 77 -15.13 14.84 6.62
CA ILE A 77 -15.64 14.92 7.99
C ILE A 77 -15.55 16.36 8.53
N GLU A 78 -14.40 17.02 8.36
CA GLU A 78 -14.22 18.42 8.78
C GLU A 78 -15.23 19.37 8.13
N GLN A 79 -15.57 19.13 6.85
CA GLN A 79 -16.58 19.88 6.10
C GLN A 79 -18.01 19.39 6.32
N LYS A 80 -18.23 18.39 7.19
CA LYS A 80 -19.53 17.74 7.42
C LYS A 80 -20.19 17.21 6.14
N SER A 81 -19.37 16.86 5.15
CA SER A 81 -19.77 16.30 3.86
C SER A 81 -19.84 14.78 3.95
N TRP A 82 -20.86 14.26 4.65
CA TRP A 82 -20.95 12.84 5.02
C TRP A 82 -20.94 11.89 3.83
N ALA A 83 -21.68 12.19 2.76
CA ALA A 83 -21.69 11.37 1.55
C ALA A 83 -20.32 11.31 0.86
N GLU A 84 -19.54 12.41 0.89
CA GLU A 84 -18.15 12.40 0.42
C GLU A 84 -17.27 11.56 1.35
N GLY A 85 -17.49 11.66 2.67
CA GLY A 85 -16.81 10.86 3.67
C GLY A 85 -16.96 9.36 3.42
N ASP A 86 -18.19 8.89 3.21
CA ASP A 86 -18.48 7.48 2.92
C ASP A 86 -17.77 7.01 1.63
N ALA A 87 -17.81 7.83 0.58
CA ALA A 87 -17.13 7.53 -0.67
C ALA A 87 -15.60 7.43 -0.50
N GLN A 88 -15.00 8.36 0.26
CA GLN A 88 -13.56 8.41 0.51
C GLN A 88 -13.10 7.30 1.46
N ILE A 89 -13.93 6.86 2.42
CA ILE A 89 -13.65 5.66 3.23
C ILE A 89 -13.54 4.44 2.32
N GLY A 90 -14.47 4.29 1.37
CA GLY A 90 -14.42 3.22 0.37
C GLY A 90 -13.17 3.28 -0.51
N ALA A 91 -12.76 4.49 -0.94
CA ALA A 91 -11.55 4.68 -1.73
C ALA A 91 -10.28 4.31 -0.97
N ALA A 92 -10.12 4.82 0.26
CA ALA A 92 -8.98 4.50 1.13
C ALA A 92 -8.92 3.00 1.47
N GLY A 93 -10.07 2.38 1.77
CA GLY A 93 -10.16 0.94 2.01
C GLY A 93 -9.70 0.10 0.82
N LYS A 94 -10.13 0.46 -0.40
CA LYS A 94 -9.69 -0.20 -1.64
C LYS A 94 -8.18 -0.05 -1.86
N ALA A 95 -7.63 1.13 -1.62
CA ALA A 95 -6.19 1.39 -1.75
C ALA A 95 -5.36 0.55 -0.76
N LEU A 96 -5.79 0.49 0.51
CA LEU A 96 -5.14 -0.33 1.54
C LEU A 96 -5.23 -1.83 1.22
N GLN A 97 -6.37 -2.30 0.72
CA GLN A 97 -6.52 -3.68 0.28
C GLN A 97 -5.61 -3.99 -0.92
N ALA A 98 -5.54 -3.10 -1.91
CA ALA A 98 -4.66 -3.27 -3.06
C ALA A 98 -3.18 -3.32 -2.64
N MET A 99 -2.75 -2.51 -1.67
CA MET A 99 -1.41 -2.61 -1.10
C MET A 99 -1.20 -3.96 -0.39
N ALA A 100 -2.16 -4.42 0.40
CA ALA A 100 -2.09 -5.73 1.05
C ALA A 100 -1.94 -6.87 0.04
N ASP A 101 -2.68 -6.83 -1.07
CA ASP A 101 -2.60 -7.82 -2.15
C ASP A 101 -1.20 -7.82 -2.81
N VAL A 102 -0.54 -6.66 -2.92
CA VAL A 102 0.84 -6.58 -3.40
C VAL A 102 1.79 -7.28 -2.44
N ILE A 103 1.63 -7.07 -1.13
CA ILE A 103 2.46 -7.72 -0.11
C ILE A 103 2.23 -9.24 -0.10
N ASP A 104 0.98 -9.70 -0.27
CA ASP A 104 0.68 -11.13 -0.37
C ASP A 104 1.32 -11.77 -1.61
N ARG A 105 1.33 -11.08 -2.76
CA ARG A 105 2.05 -11.54 -3.96
C ARG A 105 3.57 -11.60 -3.74
N ALA A 106 4.12 -10.64 -3.00
CA ALA A 106 5.54 -10.66 -2.65
C ALA A 106 5.86 -11.85 -1.72
N ALA A 107 4.98 -12.13 -0.76
CA ALA A 107 5.10 -13.30 0.11
C ALA A 107 5.04 -14.61 -0.67
N GLU A 108 4.09 -14.74 -1.61
CA GLU A 108 4.00 -15.91 -2.50
C GLU A 108 5.27 -16.11 -3.33
N GLN A 109 5.87 -15.03 -3.85
CA GLN A 109 7.13 -15.12 -4.59
C GLN A 109 8.29 -15.54 -3.69
N LEU A 110 8.36 -15.02 -2.45
CA LEU A 110 9.38 -15.45 -1.48
C LEU A 110 9.24 -16.92 -1.08
N GLU A 111 8.01 -17.42 -0.92
CA GLU A 111 7.74 -18.83 -0.64
C GLU A 111 8.29 -19.73 -1.76
N LYS A 112 8.09 -19.35 -3.03
CA LYS A 112 8.66 -20.08 -4.19
C LYS A 112 10.19 -20.10 -4.18
N VAL A 113 10.81 -18.99 -3.77
CA VAL A 113 12.29 -18.85 -3.69
C VAL A 113 12.87 -19.70 -2.56
N GLY A 114 12.21 -19.69 -1.39
CA GLY A 114 12.61 -20.42 -0.19
C GLY A 114 12.50 -21.95 -0.30
N GLY A 115 11.70 -22.45 -1.24
CA GLY A 115 11.36 -23.87 -1.32
C GLY A 115 10.28 -24.27 -0.30
N PRO A 116 9.74 -25.50 -0.38
CA PRO A 116 8.73 -26.01 0.55
C PRO A 116 9.21 -26.01 2.01
#